data_AF-A0AAV6RW32-F1
#
_entry.id   AF-A0AAV6RW32-F1
#
_cell.length_a   1.000
_cell.length_b   1.000
_cell.length_c   1.000
_cell.angle_alpha   90.00
_cell.angle_beta   90.00
_cell.angle_gamma   90.00
#
_symmetry.space_group_name_H-M   'P 1'
#
loop_
_entity.id
_entity.type
_entity.pdbx_description
1 polymer ?
#
loop_
_entity_poly.entity_id
_entity_poly.type
_entity_poly.pdbx_seq_one_letter_code
_entity_poly.pdbx_strand_id
1 'polypeptide(L)'
;MELPMLRRKRPRFAEYENKPPVSRKNCLASPKTLLDTKHLRPETSCVHPCTHKPEYLTDNKHFFDQISSWSDTDFSVKRALEHYNHRKATREVFLDDQVNKKFLGFHCDITEECGAEEKQHSWAAIEKREEIVMYGPYYPNYNSGDHSEDVIIRQTQELLQSDEFTQDWKVYVFTMNSPCLARNTSSCMINLVQKAHEWWSVYGVRTHIGFMRCWGFKGTKENLFREVDYGQVDCINQTQDHEDYVKAANTRPDLNPLCENVSSAIKHLLRSVNLSFSLKTLVQGQDWKSYFKNMHCVFECEPDDEKKALTQKTSLMIEAAQARLSEESRSFEGHLESGNEFALDYTFGPQGSDVLHEDMRLTFQRSWQEMVQDKYAELIRGKLTDDFNQCVIQLFVTDFLECTNNFLHIGRIQLSNEDAVEKPNPLTRSQGKRLRH
;
A
#
# COMPACT_ATOMS: atom_id res chain seq x y z
N MET A 1 23.15 -15.23 -11.07
CA MET A 1 23.10 -15.10 -9.60
C MET A 1 21.88 -15.86 -9.13
N GLU A 2 22.09 -17.01 -8.50
CA GLU A 2 21.00 -17.76 -7.85
C GLU A 2 20.53 -16.95 -6.64
N LEU A 3 19.23 -16.61 -6.61
CA LEU A 3 18.63 -15.98 -5.44
C LEU A 3 18.47 -17.06 -4.35
N PRO A 4 18.74 -16.75 -3.07
CA PRO A 4 18.61 -17.72 -1.99
C PRO A 4 17.15 -18.16 -1.87
N MET A 5 16.87 -19.41 -2.24
CA MET A 5 15.55 -20.01 -2.08
C MET A 5 15.43 -20.55 -0.64
N LEU A 6 14.58 -19.93 0.18
CA LEU A 6 14.02 -20.58 1.35
C LEU A 6 12.91 -21.52 0.89
N ARG A 7 13.26 -22.70 0.36
CA ARG A 7 12.28 -23.75 0.06
C ARG A 7 11.95 -24.51 1.35
N ARG A 8 10.81 -24.20 1.96
CA ARG A 8 10.21 -25.09 2.95
C ARG A 8 9.20 -26.01 2.28
N LYS A 9 9.32 -27.31 2.55
CA LYS A 9 8.30 -28.32 2.22
C LYS A 9 7.52 -28.61 3.49
N ARG A 10 6.26 -28.19 3.56
CA ARG A 10 5.36 -28.57 4.67
C ARG A 10 4.61 -29.84 4.28
N PRO A 11 4.73 -30.95 5.04
CA PRO A 11 3.80 -32.07 4.91
C PRO A 11 2.40 -31.61 5.34
N ARG A 12 1.37 -31.98 4.58
CA ARG A 12 -0.02 -31.74 4.99
C ARG A 12 -0.30 -32.48 6.30
N PHE A 13 -0.52 -31.76 7.40
CA PHE A 13 -1.11 -32.36 8.60
C PHE A 13 -2.59 -32.60 8.31
N ALA A 14 -2.99 -33.88 8.30
CA ALA A 14 -4.37 -34.28 8.13
C ALA A 14 -5.17 -33.92 9.39
N GLU A 15 -6.12 -33.01 9.27
CA GLU A 15 -7.30 -33.03 10.14
C GLU A 15 -8.09 -34.29 9.78
N TYR A 16 -8.06 -35.25 10.70
CA TYR A 16 -8.86 -36.47 10.65
C TYR A 16 -10.35 -36.11 10.71
N GLU A 17 -11.09 -36.38 9.64
CA GLU A 17 -12.45 -36.92 9.79
C GLU A 17 -12.62 -38.18 8.94
N ASN A 18 -13.01 -39.24 9.64
CA ASN A 18 -13.10 -40.61 9.19
C ASN A 18 -14.19 -40.80 8.12
N LYS A 19 -13.83 -41.42 6.99
CA LYS A 19 -14.65 -42.43 6.29
C LYS A 19 -13.76 -43.28 5.36
N PRO A 20 -13.82 -44.63 5.42
CA PRO A 20 -12.93 -45.48 4.63
C PRO A 20 -13.35 -45.48 3.15
N PRO A 21 -12.41 -45.64 2.20
CA PRO A 21 -12.73 -45.71 0.79
C PRO A 21 -13.40 -47.04 0.45
N VAL A 22 -14.50 -46.94 -0.31
CA VAL A 22 -15.20 -48.08 -0.90
C VAL A 22 -14.31 -48.71 -1.96
N SER A 23 -13.97 -49.98 -1.74
CA SER A 23 -13.23 -50.85 -2.63
C SER A 23 -13.80 -50.90 -4.06
N ARG A 24 -12.94 -50.73 -5.08
CA ARG A 24 -13.18 -51.32 -6.41
C ARG A 24 -11.90 -51.89 -7.04
N LYS A 25 -11.85 -53.22 -7.02
CA LYS A 25 -11.30 -54.19 -7.98
C LYS A 25 -9.89 -53.95 -8.56
N ASN A 26 -8.96 -54.71 -8.00
CA ASN A 26 -7.72 -55.15 -8.63
C ASN A 26 -8.00 -55.94 -9.92
N CYS A 27 -7.40 -55.52 -11.04
CA CYS A 27 -7.07 -56.44 -12.13
C CYS A 27 -5.57 -56.71 -12.06
N LEU A 28 -5.24 -57.92 -11.60
CA LEU A 28 -3.93 -58.53 -11.68
C LEU A 28 -3.64 -58.93 -13.14
N ALA A 29 -2.51 -58.51 -13.68
CA ALA A 29 -1.81 -59.25 -14.72
C ALA A 29 -0.30 -59.18 -14.44
N SER A 30 0.27 -60.36 -14.21
CA SER A 30 1.69 -60.58 -13.90
C SER A 30 2.56 -60.52 -15.18
N PRO A 31 3.87 -60.23 -15.06
CA PRO A 31 4.75 -60.03 -16.19
C PRO A 31 5.37 -61.36 -16.68
N LYS A 32 5.54 -61.49 -18.00
CA LYS A 32 6.50 -62.43 -18.60
C LYS A 32 7.31 -61.73 -19.70
N THR A 33 8.61 -61.72 -19.45
CA THR A 33 9.78 -61.55 -20.33
C THR A 33 9.65 -62.23 -21.71
N LEU A 34 10.22 -61.66 -22.79
CA LEU A 34 11.62 -61.83 -23.24
C LEU A 34 11.86 -61.11 -24.60
N LEU A 35 13.11 -60.67 -24.80
CA LEU A 35 13.80 -60.13 -26.00
C LEU A 35 13.28 -60.55 -27.39
N ASP A 36 13.27 -59.64 -28.39
CA ASP A 36 14.43 -59.48 -29.31
C ASP A 36 14.30 -58.33 -30.34
N THR A 37 15.47 -57.79 -30.66
CA THR A 37 16.00 -56.83 -31.64
C THR A 37 15.37 -56.77 -33.06
N LYS A 38 15.09 -55.56 -33.60
CA LYS A 38 15.75 -54.93 -34.79
C LYS A 38 14.97 -53.74 -35.41
N HIS A 39 15.76 -52.73 -35.75
CA HIS A 39 15.56 -51.56 -36.62
C HIS A 39 14.28 -51.46 -37.46
N LEU A 40 13.58 -50.32 -37.36
CA LEU A 40 13.00 -49.58 -38.49
C LEU A 40 12.66 -48.13 -38.09
N ARG A 41 12.80 -47.25 -39.09
CA ARG A 41 12.63 -45.78 -39.17
C ARG A 41 11.53 -45.16 -38.27
N PRO A 42 11.68 -43.90 -37.82
CA PRO A 42 10.57 -43.17 -37.23
C PRO A 42 9.62 -42.69 -38.34
N GLU A 43 8.54 -43.44 -38.52
CA GLU A 43 7.32 -42.93 -39.12
C GLU A 43 6.63 -41.98 -38.13
N THR A 44 6.30 -40.81 -38.67
CA THR A 44 5.34 -39.84 -38.15
C THR A 44 4.06 -40.51 -37.69
N SER A 45 3.76 -40.46 -36.39
CA SER A 45 2.51 -40.96 -35.80
C SER A 45 1.99 -39.98 -34.77
N CYS A 46 0.98 -39.23 -35.21
CA CYS A 46 -0.20 -38.78 -34.49
C CYS A 46 -0.06 -38.53 -32.98
N VAL A 47 0.32 -37.30 -32.63
CA VAL A 47 -0.15 -36.69 -31.38
C VAL A 47 -1.67 -36.52 -31.52
N HIS A 48 -2.43 -37.29 -30.76
CA HIS A 48 -3.84 -37.04 -30.55
C HIS A 48 -4.01 -35.61 -30.02
N PRO A 49 -4.74 -34.71 -30.72
CA PRO A 49 -5.18 -33.49 -30.09
C PRO A 49 -6.25 -33.90 -29.09
N CYS A 50 -6.00 -33.70 -27.81
CA CYS A 50 -7.07 -33.62 -26.83
C CYS A 50 -7.97 -32.45 -27.24
N THR A 51 -9.02 -32.76 -28.00
CA THR A 51 -10.09 -31.86 -28.39
C THR A 51 -10.93 -31.55 -27.15
N HIS A 52 -10.41 -30.67 -26.29
CA HIS A 52 -11.28 -29.85 -25.46
C HIS A 52 -12.04 -28.92 -26.41
N LYS A 53 -13.36 -29.08 -26.45
CA LYS A 53 -14.26 -28.26 -27.27
C LYS A 53 -14.09 -26.76 -26.94
N PRO A 54 -14.20 -25.87 -27.93
CA PRO A 54 -14.03 -24.44 -27.76
C PRO A 54 -15.34 -23.79 -27.28
N GLU A 55 -15.73 -24.00 -26.03
CA GLU A 55 -16.78 -23.17 -25.39
C GLU A 55 -16.20 -21.91 -24.70
N TYR A 56 -14.87 -21.83 -24.55
CA TYR A 56 -14.17 -20.73 -23.86
C TYR A 56 -13.68 -19.58 -24.76
N LEU A 57 -13.88 -19.66 -26.08
CA LEU A 57 -13.23 -18.74 -27.02
C LEU A 57 -13.85 -17.33 -27.07
N THR A 58 -15.14 -17.19 -26.72
CA THR A 58 -15.84 -15.90 -26.68
C THR A 58 -15.58 -15.11 -25.39
N ASP A 59 -15.31 -15.79 -24.27
CA ASP A 59 -15.09 -15.16 -22.95
C ASP A 59 -13.71 -14.49 -22.86
N ASN A 60 -12.71 -15.10 -23.52
CA ASN A 60 -11.34 -14.59 -23.54
C ASN A 60 -11.23 -13.20 -24.19
N LYS A 61 -12.02 -12.91 -25.23
CA LYS A 61 -11.95 -11.60 -25.90
C LYS A 61 -12.39 -10.47 -24.95
N HIS A 62 -13.51 -10.65 -24.26
CA HIS A 62 -14.00 -9.68 -23.28
C HIS A 62 -13.00 -9.46 -22.14
N PHE A 63 -12.40 -10.56 -21.63
CA PHE A 63 -11.36 -10.51 -20.61
C PHE A 63 -10.12 -9.70 -21.07
N PHE A 64 -9.60 -9.95 -22.27
CA PHE A 64 -8.46 -9.20 -22.79
C PHE A 64 -8.80 -7.74 -23.12
N ASP A 65 -10.01 -7.45 -23.57
CA ASP A 65 -10.49 -6.07 -23.77
C ASP A 65 -10.55 -5.31 -22.43
N GLN A 66 -11.03 -5.95 -21.35
CA GLN A 66 -11.00 -5.37 -20.00
C GLN A 66 -9.57 -5.12 -19.49
N ILE A 67 -8.66 -6.09 -19.64
CA ILE A 67 -7.23 -5.91 -19.31
C ILE A 67 -6.66 -4.70 -20.05
N SER A 68 -6.96 -4.58 -21.34
CA SER A 68 -6.45 -3.50 -22.19
C SER A 68 -6.99 -2.14 -21.77
N SER A 69 -8.21 -2.07 -21.23
CA SER A 69 -8.77 -0.82 -20.71
C SER A 69 -8.06 -0.34 -19.44
N TRP A 70 -7.59 -1.27 -18.59
CA TRP A 70 -6.88 -0.95 -17.36
C TRP A 70 -5.39 -0.66 -17.58
N SER A 71 -4.80 -1.06 -18.71
CA SER A 71 -3.42 -0.70 -19.05
C SER A 71 -3.29 0.76 -19.51
N ASP A 72 -4.38 1.39 -19.96
CA ASP A 72 -4.46 2.82 -20.21
C ASP A 72 -4.64 3.56 -18.88
N THR A 73 -3.59 4.25 -18.44
CA THR A 73 -3.58 4.97 -17.15
C THR A 73 -4.53 6.16 -17.16
N ASP A 74 -4.65 6.88 -18.27
CA ASP A 74 -5.50 8.07 -18.33
C ASP A 74 -6.97 7.68 -18.30
N PHE A 75 -7.33 6.66 -19.07
CA PHE A 75 -8.69 6.11 -19.06
C PHE A 75 -9.09 5.58 -17.68
N SER A 76 -8.23 4.77 -17.06
CA SER A 76 -8.54 4.12 -15.79
C SER A 76 -8.55 5.10 -14.60
N VAL A 77 -7.67 6.11 -14.59
CA VAL A 77 -7.71 7.21 -13.60
C VAL A 77 -8.99 8.03 -13.76
N LYS A 78 -9.36 8.42 -14.99
CA LYS A 78 -10.59 9.17 -15.25
C LYS A 78 -11.82 8.40 -14.77
N ARG A 79 -11.91 7.12 -15.12
CA ARG A 79 -13.01 6.24 -14.70
C ARG A 79 -13.10 6.10 -13.18
N ALA A 80 -11.96 5.94 -12.51
CA ALA A 80 -11.92 5.86 -11.05
C ALA A 80 -12.38 7.17 -10.40
N LEU A 81 -11.97 8.33 -10.93
CA LEU A 81 -12.40 9.64 -10.42
C LEU A 81 -13.90 9.86 -10.59
N GLU A 82 -14.46 9.49 -11.74
CA GLU A 82 -15.90 9.56 -11.98
C GLU A 82 -16.65 8.70 -10.96
N HIS A 83 -16.22 7.46 -10.73
CA HIS A 83 -16.87 6.59 -9.76
C HIS A 83 -16.76 7.11 -8.32
N TYR A 84 -15.56 7.58 -7.95
CA TYR A 84 -15.27 8.17 -6.65
C TYR A 84 -16.22 9.34 -6.35
N ASN A 85 -16.44 10.23 -7.32
CA ASN A 85 -17.32 11.40 -7.17
C ASN A 85 -18.81 11.05 -7.06
N HIS A 86 -19.25 9.99 -7.73
CA HIS A 86 -20.66 9.58 -7.69
C HIS A 86 -21.04 8.75 -6.44
N ARG A 87 -20.15 8.64 -5.46
CA ARG A 87 -20.39 8.03 -4.14
C ARG A 87 -21.05 6.65 -4.17
N LYS A 88 -20.73 5.82 -5.16
CA LYS A 88 -21.11 4.41 -5.08
C LYS A 88 -20.31 3.81 -3.93
N ALA A 89 -21.01 3.40 -2.87
CA ALA A 89 -20.41 2.90 -1.64
C ALA A 89 -19.24 1.96 -1.95
N THR A 90 -18.04 2.40 -1.60
CA THR A 90 -16.81 1.68 -1.84
C THR A 90 -16.74 0.54 -0.84
N ARG A 91 -17.30 -0.62 -1.20
CA ARG A 91 -17.14 -1.83 -0.39
C ARG A 91 -15.73 -2.32 -0.59
N GLU A 92 -15.01 -2.49 0.51
CA GLU A 92 -13.73 -3.18 0.49
C GLU A 92 -13.89 -4.56 -0.16
N VAL A 93 -12.98 -4.89 -1.08
CA VAL A 93 -12.96 -6.19 -1.72
C VAL A 93 -12.09 -7.11 -0.88
N PHE A 94 -12.72 -7.99 -0.12
CA PHE A 94 -12.04 -8.95 0.73
C PHE A 94 -11.91 -10.30 0.04
N LEU A 95 -10.89 -11.05 0.45
CA LEU A 95 -10.80 -12.47 0.12
C LEU A 95 -11.93 -13.27 0.78
N ASP A 96 -12.29 -14.38 0.17
CA ASP A 96 -13.19 -15.35 0.79
C ASP A 96 -12.59 -15.92 2.09
N ASP A 97 -13.43 -16.24 3.07
CA ASP A 97 -12.98 -16.66 4.41
C ASP A 97 -12.00 -17.84 4.39
N GLN A 98 -12.18 -18.78 3.44
CA GLN A 98 -11.31 -19.96 3.34
C GLN A 98 -9.92 -19.59 2.81
N VAL A 99 -9.85 -18.77 1.77
CA VAL A 99 -8.60 -18.25 1.21
C VAL A 99 -7.94 -17.29 2.20
N ASN A 100 -8.71 -16.43 2.88
CA ASN A 100 -8.19 -15.53 3.90
C ASN A 100 -7.50 -16.29 5.03
N LYS A 101 -8.13 -17.36 5.57
CA LYS A 101 -7.51 -18.23 6.57
C LYS A 101 -6.19 -18.85 6.11
N LYS A 102 -6.08 -19.24 4.83
CA LYS A 102 -4.83 -19.75 4.25
C LYS A 102 -3.75 -18.65 4.23
N PHE A 103 -4.10 -17.44 3.80
CA PHE A 103 -3.16 -16.31 3.83
C PHE A 103 -2.67 -16.00 5.24
N LEU A 104 -3.56 -16.00 6.24
CA LEU A 104 -3.17 -15.78 7.64
C LEU A 104 -2.18 -16.85 8.12
N GLY A 105 -2.45 -18.13 7.83
CA GLY A 105 -1.54 -19.22 8.17
C GLY A 105 -0.15 -19.06 7.54
N PHE A 106 -0.09 -18.74 6.25
CA PHE A 106 1.18 -18.50 5.56
C PHE A 106 1.89 -17.23 6.04
N HIS A 107 1.13 -16.18 6.39
CA HIS A 107 1.68 -14.94 6.93
C HIS A 107 2.33 -15.18 8.30
N CYS A 108 1.71 -15.98 9.18
CA CYS A 108 2.32 -16.39 10.44
C CYS A 108 3.62 -17.17 10.21
N ASP A 109 3.59 -18.19 9.32
CA ASP A 109 4.77 -19.00 8.99
C ASP A 109 5.95 -18.12 8.54
N ILE A 110 5.72 -17.13 7.66
CA ILE A 110 6.76 -16.21 7.18
C ILE A 110 7.21 -15.21 8.25
N THR A 111 6.27 -14.69 9.04
CA THR A 111 6.58 -13.72 10.11
C THR A 111 7.44 -14.35 11.20
N GLU A 112 7.19 -15.62 11.54
CA GLU A 112 8.01 -16.37 12.50
C GLU A 112 9.44 -16.60 11.98
N GLU A 113 9.60 -16.88 10.68
CA GLU A 113 10.89 -17.21 10.08
C GLU A 113 11.73 -15.98 9.71
N CYS A 114 11.10 -14.96 9.13
CA CYS A 114 11.77 -13.78 8.57
C CYS A 114 11.61 -12.52 9.43
N GLY A 115 10.75 -12.55 10.45
CA GLY A 115 10.37 -11.40 11.23
C GLY A 115 9.20 -10.62 10.62
N ALA A 116 8.57 -9.78 11.44
CA ALA A 116 7.52 -8.87 10.99
C ALA A 116 8.13 -7.74 10.15
N GLU A 117 7.60 -7.52 8.96
CA GLU A 117 8.07 -6.50 8.03
C GLU A 117 6.91 -5.57 7.63
N GLU A 118 7.15 -4.27 7.74
CA GLU A 118 6.18 -3.24 7.37
C GLU A 118 6.49 -2.59 6.02
N LYS A 119 7.69 -2.84 5.47
CA LYS A 119 8.09 -2.35 4.15
C LYS A 119 7.36 -3.11 3.05
N GLN A 120 7.33 -2.51 1.86
CA GLN A 120 6.81 -3.18 0.67
C GLN A 120 7.60 -4.45 0.39
N HIS A 121 6.89 -5.57 0.34
CA HIS A 121 7.42 -6.88 -0.01
C HIS A 121 6.31 -7.77 -0.55
N SER A 122 6.70 -8.89 -1.14
CA SER A 122 5.80 -9.96 -1.57
C SER A 122 6.38 -11.33 -1.24
N TRP A 123 5.50 -12.32 -1.11
CA TRP A 123 5.87 -13.73 -0.99
C TRP A 123 4.80 -14.58 -1.66
N ALA A 124 5.11 -15.85 -1.92
CA ALA A 124 4.11 -16.75 -2.45
C ALA A 124 4.27 -18.18 -1.93
N ALA A 125 3.16 -18.93 -2.03
CA ALA A 125 3.08 -20.32 -1.67
C ALA A 125 2.39 -21.11 -2.78
N ILE A 126 2.93 -22.28 -3.13
CA ILE A 126 2.28 -23.25 -4.01
C ILE A 126 1.77 -24.39 -3.13
N GLU A 127 0.46 -24.51 -2.98
CA GLU A 127 -0.18 -25.66 -2.33
C GLU A 127 -0.35 -26.77 -3.38
N LYS A 128 0.42 -27.85 -3.20
CA LYS A 128 0.29 -29.11 -3.93
C LYS A 128 -0.48 -30.12 -3.07
N ARG A 129 -0.74 -31.31 -3.63
CA ARG A 129 -1.44 -32.39 -2.90
C ARG A 129 -0.67 -32.88 -1.67
N GLU A 130 0.65 -33.00 -1.78
CA GLU A 130 1.51 -33.61 -0.75
C GLU A 130 2.33 -32.58 0.04
N GLU A 131 2.64 -31.44 -0.58
CA GLU A 131 3.52 -30.42 -0.01
C GLU A 131 3.01 -29.01 -0.27
N ILE A 132 3.44 -28.08 0.58
CA ILE A 132 3.36 -26.64 0.32
C ILE A 132 4.78 -26.14 0.12
N VAL A 133 5.01 -25.40 -0.97
CA VAL A 133 6.29 -24.77 -1.30
C VAL A 133 6.14 -23.27 -1.14
N MET A 134 6.82 -22.68 -0.15
CA MET A 134 6.82 -21.23 0.11
C MET A 134 8.13 -20.61 -0.37
N TYR A 135 8.09 -19.34 -0.77
CA TYR A 135 9.26 -18.56 -1.15
C TYR A 135 9.03 -17.04 -1.04
N GLY A 136 10.11 -16.30 -0.82
CA GLY A 136 10.09 -14.91 -0.35
C GLY A 136 10.48 -14.82 1.14
N PRO A 137 10.37 -13.64 1.78
CA PRO A 137 9.89 -12.39 1.20
C PRO A 137 10.88 -11.80 0.19
N TYR A 138 10.34 -11.21 -0.88
CA TYR A 138 11.09 -10.42 -1.85
C TYR A 138 10.75 -8.95 -1.73
N TYR A 139 11.74 -8.10 -1.98
CA TYR A 139 11.62 -6.66 -1.85
C TYR A 139 11.82 -5.99 -3.22
N PRO A 140 11.15 -4.86 -3.49
CA PRO A 140 11.34 -4.12 -4.73
C PRO A 140 12.79 -3.61 -4.82
N ASN A 141 13.36 -3.66 -6.03
CA ASN A 141 14.66 -3.08 -6.32
C ASN A 141 14.46 -1.76 -7.07
N TYR A 142 14.43 -0.66 -6.34
CA TYR A 142 14.21 0.67 -6.90
C TYR A 142 15.30 1.12 -7.88
N ASN A 143 16.50 0.52 -7.84
CA ASN A 143 17.60 0.87 -8.75
C ASN A 143 17.42 0.24 -10.14
N SER A 144 16.89 -0.98 -10.21
CA SER A 144 16.55 -1.62 -11.49
C SER A 144 15.12 -1.32 -11.93
N GLY A 145 14.31 -0.76 -11.03
CA GLY A 145 12.88 -0.56 -11.21
C GLY A 145 12.07 -1.83 -11.07
N ASP A 146 12.66 -2.97 -10.68
CA ASP A 146 11.97 -4.25 -10.52
C ASP A 146 11.09 -4.23 -9.26
N HIS A 147 9.86 -4.71 -9.41
CA HIS A 147 8.95 -4.89 -8.30
C HIS A 147 9.06 -6.30 -7.73
N SER A 148 8.71 -6.46 -6.45
CA SER A 148 8.75 -7.76 -5.77
C SER A 148 7.87 -8.81 -6.46
N GLU A 149 6.79 -8.38 -7.10
CA GLU A 149 5.83 -9.17 -7.86
C GLU A 149 6.45 -9.76 -9.15
N ASP A 150 7.41 -9.07 -9.77
CA ASP A 150 8.11 -9.59 -10.96
C ASP A 150 8.91 -10.86 -10.61
N VAL A 151 9.54 -10.85 -9.42
CA VAL A 151 10.28 -12.00 -8.89
C VAL A 151 9.34 -13.16 -8.59
N ILE A 152 8.18 -12.89 -7.98
CA ILE A 152 7.15 -13.91 -7.71
C ILE A 152 6.69 -14.55 -9.01
N ILE A 153 6.29 -13.76 -10.02
CA ILE A 153 5.81 -14.28 -11.30
C ILE A 153 6.84 -15.21 -11.94
N ARG A 154 8.10 -14.76 -12.01
CA ARG A 154 9.19 -15.56 -12.58
C ARG A 154 9.37 -16.87 -11.81
N GLN A 155 9.44 -16.80 -10.48
CA GLN A 155 9.67 -17.97 -9.65
C GLN A 155 8.53 -18.97 -9.72
N THR A 156 7.27 -18.51 -9.72
CA THR A 156 6.10 -19.37 -9.91
C THR A 156 6.17 -20.07 -11.26
N GLN A 157 6.49 -19.33 -12.33
CA GLN A 157 6.59 -19.90 -13.67
C GLN A 157 7.64 -21.02 -13.75
N GLU A 158 8.83 -20.79 -13.19
CA GLU A 158 9.91 -21.79 -13.15
C GLU A 158 9.49 -23.05 -12.38
N LEU A 159 8.81 -22.89 -11.24
CA LEU A 159 8.33 -24.01 -10.41
C LEU A 159 7.23 -24.82 -11.09
N LEU A 160 6.33 -24.16 -11.83
CA LEU A 160 5.28 -24.85 -12.59
C LEU A 160 5.83 -25.57 -13.82
N GLN A 161 6.94 -25.10 -14.39
CA GLN A 161 7.62 -25.72 -15.53
C GLN A 161 8.52 -26.90 -15.14
N SER A 162 9.04 -26.93 -13.91
CA SER A 162 10.01 -27.94 -13.48
C SER A 162 9.40 -29.27 -13.02
N ASP A 163 8.12 -29.28 -12.67
CA ASP A 163 7.49 -30.42 -11.99
C ASP A 163 6.49 -31.16 -12.90
N GLU A 164 6.38 -32.48 -12.72
CA GLU A 164 5.29 -33.26 -13.31
C GLU A 164 3.96 -32.84 -12.66
N PHE A 165 3.19 -32.04 -13.41
CA PHE A 165 1.98 -31.42 -12.92
C PHE A 165 0.85 -32.44 -12.64
N THR A 166 0.16 -32.27 -11.51
CA THR A 166 -1.11 -32.95 -11.20
C THR A 166 -2.22 -31.92 -11.04
N GLN A 167 -3.41 -32.18 -11.57
CA GLN A 167 -4.60 -31.34 -11.34
C GLN A 167 -4.78 -30.97 -9.85
N ASP A 168 -5.29 -29.76 -9.60
CA ASP A 168 -5.68 -29.18 -8.29
C ASP A 168 -4.64 -28.36 -7.50
N TRP A 169 -3.54 -27.93 -8.12
CA TRP A 169 -2.60 -27.04 -7.45
C TRP A 169 -3.16 -25.62 -7.30
N LYS A 170 -2.70 -24.92 -6.25
CA LYS A 170 -3.06 -23.53 -5.98
C LYS A 170 -1.83 -22.69 -5.73
N VAL A 171 -1.81 -21.48 -6.27
CA VAL A 171 -0.81 -20.46 -6.02
C VAL A 171 -1.43 -19.37 -5.15
N TYR A 172 -0.76 -19.04 -4.06
CA TYR A 172 -1.10 -17.93 -3.17
C TYR A 172 0.00 -16.88 -3.29
N VAL A 173 -0.35 -15.68 -3.74
CA VAL A 173 0.56 -14.54 -3.86
C VAL A 173 0.15 -13.50 -2.84
N PHE A 174 1.06 -13.14 -1.94
CA PHE A 174 0.88 -12.05 -1.00
C PHE A 174 1.67 -10.84 -1.43
N THR A 175 1.10 -9.66 -1.25
CA THR A 175 1.82 -8.38 -1.35
C THR A 175 1.42 -7.44 -0.22
N MET A 176 2.39 -6.70 0.35
CA MET A 176 2.08 -5.72 1.40
C MET A 176 1.15 -4.62 0.87
N ASN A 177 1.55 -3.93 -0.20
CA ASN A 177 0.67 -3.07 -0.98
C ASN A 177 0.05 -3.86 -2.13
N SER A 178 -1.17 -3.53 -2.51
CA SER A 178 -1.81 -4.08 -3.72
C SER A 178 -0.88 -3.94 -4.92
N PRO A 179 -0.73 -4.95 -5.79
CA PRO A 179 0.09 -4.86 -6.97
C PRO A 179 -0.23 -3.60 -7.78
N CYS A 180 0.78 -2.89 -8.27
CA CYS A 180 0.55 -1.62 -8.94
C CYS A 180 -0.28 -1.79 -10.23
N LEU A 181 -1.09 -0.77 -10.54
CA LEU A 181 -1.88 -0.69 -11.76
C LEU A 181 -1.26 0.19 -12.85
N ALA A 182 -0.31 1.07 -12.50
CA ALA A 182 0.47 1.85 -13.46
C ALA A 182 1.98 1.72 -13.21
N ARG A 183 2.72 1.53 -14.32
CA ARG A 183 4.17 1.51 -14.40
C ARG A 183 4.57 1.81 -15.86
N ASN A 184 5.83 2.19 -16.09
CA ASN A 184 6.37 2.40 -17.44
C ASN A 184 6.48 1.09 -18.25
N THR A 185 6.41 -0.05 -17.57
CA THR A 185 6.34 -1.40 -18.13
C THR A 185 4.96 -1.99 -17.83
N SER A 186 4.73 -3.27 -18.16
CA SER A 186 3.51 -3.98 -17.71
C SER A 186 3.32 -3.82 -16.20
N SER A 187 2.10 -3.45 -15.78
CA SER A 187 1.79 -3.23 -14.38
C SER A 187 1.70 -4.56 -13.64
N CYS A 188 2.04 -4.58 -12.35
CA CYS A 188 2.14 -5.83 -11.59
C CYS A 188 0.78 -6.54 -11.51
N MET A 189 -0.30 -5.79 -11.31
CA MET A 189 -1.64 -6.38 -11.25
C MET A 189 -2.06 -7.00 -12.59
N ILE A 190 -1.85 -6.28 -13.71
CA ILE A 190 -2.19 -6.79 -15.05
C ILE A 190 -1.36 -8.03 -15.39
N ASN A 191 -0.05 -7.99 -15.11
CA ASN A 191 0.84 -9.11 -15.37
C ASN A 191 0.44 -10.34 -14.53
N LEU A 192 0.11 -10.16 -13.24
CA LEU A 192 -0.38 -11.24 -12.39
C LEU A 192 -1.70 -11.83 -12.89
N VAL A 193 -2.65 -11.01 -13.35
CA VAL A 193 -3.92 -11.48 -13.94
C VAL A 193 -3.67 -12.30 -15.21
N GLN A 194 -2.84 -11.79 -16.12
CA GLN A 194 -2.45 -12.51 -17.35
C GLN A 194 -1.76 -13.85 -17.03
N LYS A 195 -0.88 -13.84 -16.04
CA LYS A 195 -0.16 -15.05 -15.60
C LYS A 195 -1.05 -16.04 -14.89
N ALA A 196 -2.00 -15.60 -14.07
CA ALA A 196 -3.01 -16.47 -13.48
C ALA A 196 -3.85 -17.16 -14.56
N HIS A 197 -4.24 -16.45 -15.61
CA HIS A 197 -4.96 -17.03 -16.75
C HIS A 197 -4.08 -18.05 -17.51
N GLU A 198 -2.80 -17.73 -17.74
CA GLU A 198 -1.85 -18.66 -18.37
C GLU A 198 -1.64 -19.91 -17.51
N TRP A 199 -1.44 -19.75 -16.21
CA TRP A 199 -1.24 -20.86 -15.27
C TRP A 199 -2.46 -21.75 -15.18
N TRP A 200 -3.66 -21.18 -15.25
CA TRP A 200 -4.89 -21.93 -15.36
C TRP A 200 -5.04 -22.65 -16.68
N SER A 201 -4.76 -21.99 -17.80
CA SER A 201 -4.97 -22.57 -19.13
C SER A 201 -3.99 -23.70 -19.44
N VAL A 202 -2.72 -23.53 -19.04
CA VAL A 202 -1.65 -24.48 -19.34
C VAL A 202 -1.54 -25.56 -18.27
N TYR A 203 -1.67 -25.16 -17.00
CA TYR A 203 -1.45 -26.05 -15.87
C TYR A 203 -2.71 -26.25 -15.03
N GLY A 204 -3.90 -25.72 -15.33
CA GLY A 204 -5.08 -25.91 -14.46
C GLY A 204 -4.89 -25.42 -13.01
N VAL A 205 -3.96 -24.49 -12.78
CA VAL A 205 -3.60 -23.97 -11.46
C VAL A 205 -4.47 -22.76 -11.13
N ARG A 206 -5.11 -22.77 -9.96
CA ARG A 206 -5.84 -21.59 -9.47
C ARG A 206 -4.91 -20.64 -8.73
N THR A 207 -5.14 -19.35 -8.89
CA THR A 207 -4.32 -18.30 -8.28
C THR A 207 -5.15 -17.48 -7.30
N HIS A 208 -4.58 -17.19 -6.14
CA HIS A 208 -5.17 -16.34 -5.13
C HIS A 208 -4.18 -15.20 -4.84
N ILE A 209 -4.61 -13.95 -4.93
CA ILE A 209 -3.78 -12.78 -4.68
C ILE A 209 -4.36 -12.02 -3.49
N GLY A 210 -3.58 -11.95 -2.42
CA GLY A 210 -3.93 -11.27 -1.18
C GLY A 210 -3.04 -10.06 -0.96
N PHE A 211 -3.63 -8.92 -0.58
CA PHE A 211 -2.88 -7.72 -0.23
C PHE A 211 -3.34 -7.08 1.07
N MET A 212 -2.46 -6.32 1.74
CA MET A 212 -2.77 -5.67 3.03
C MET A 212 -3.31 -4.24 2.87
N ARG A 213 -2.69 -3.46 1.97
CA ARG A 213 -3.00 -2.04 1.75
C ARG A 213 -3.37 -1.75 0.30
N CYS A 214 -4.36 -0.90 0.08
CA CYS A 214 -4.72 -0.42 -1.26
C CYS A 214 -3.72 0.67 -1.69
N TRP A 215 -2.91 0.39 -2.71
CA TRP A 215 -1.91 1.33 -3.23
C TRP A 215 -2.19 1.80 -4.66
N GLY A 216 -2.98 1.05 -5.42
CA GLY A 216 -3.57 1.50 -6.69
C GLY A 216 -2.55 1.97 -7.74
N PHE A 217 -2.67 3.24 -8.16
CA PHE A 217 -1.96 3.82 -9.31
C PHE A 217 -0.59 4.45 -8.99
N LYS A 218 -0.29 4.77 -7.72
CA LYS A 218 1.02 5.11 -7.11
C LYS A 218 0.81 5.79 -5.74
N GLY A 219 1.88 5.89 -4.94
CA GLY A 219 1.83 6.32 -3.54
C GLY A 219 1.76 7.85 -3.33
N THR A 220 1.46 8.27 -2.10
CA THR A 220 1.13 9.66 -1.68
C THR A 220 2.04 10.80 -2.18
N LYS A 221 3.27 10.52 -2.62
CA LYS A 221 4.25 11.52 -3.08
C LYS A 221 4.27 11.75 -4.59
N GLU A 222 3.65 10.88 -5.37
CA GLU A 222 3.71 10.88 -6.84
C GLU A 222 2.31 10.89 -7.49
N ASN A 223 1.34 11.54 -6.83
CA ASN A 223 -0.08 11.35 -7.08
C ASN A 223 -0.83 12.54 -7.69
N LEU A 224 -2.04 12.22 -8.18
CA LEU A 224 -3.11 13.12 -8.62
C LEU A 224 -3.38 14.30 -7.67
N PHE A 225 -3.23 14.08 -6.35
CA PHE A 225 -3.51 15.09 -5.32
C PHE A 225 -2.28 15.89 -4.88
N ARG A 226 -1.14 15.75 -5.57
CA ARG A 226 0.10 16.43 -5.19
C ARG A 226 -0.03 17.96 -5.16
N GLU A 227 -0.85 18.51 -6.05
CA GLU A 227 -1.09 19.95 -6.19
C GLU A 227 -2.06 20.51 -5.14
N VAL A 228 -2.61 19.67 -4.27
CA VAL A 228 -3.53 20.11 -3.21
C VAL A 228 -2.72 20.70 -2.05
N ASP A 229 -2.64 22.01 -1.96
CA ASP A 229 -2.09 22.75 -0.81
C ASP A 229 -3.19 23.29 0.12
N TYR A 230 -2.79 23.95 1.21
CA TYR A 230 -3.74 24.54 2.15
C TYR A 230 -4.58 25.66 1.51
N GLY A 231 -4.01 26.49 0.65
CA GLY A 231 -4.73 27.57 -0.01
C GLY A 231 -5.87 27.04 -0.89
N GLN A 232 -5.66 25.91 -1.56
CA GLN A 232 -6.70 25.19 -2.30
C GLN A 232 -7.78 24.66 -1.35
N VAL A 233 -7.38 23.98 -0.28
CA VAL A 233 -8.31 23.41 0.71
C VAL A 233 -9.17 24.48 1.35
N ASP A 234 -8.56 25.59 1.77
CA ASP A 234 -9.24 26.74 2.38
C ASP A 234 -10.22 27.41 1.39
N CYS A 235 -9.76 27.69 0.16
CA CYS A 235 -10.61 28.28 -0.86
C CYS A 235 -11.83 27.39 -1.17
N ILE A 236 -11.60 26.08 -1.38
CA ILE A 236 -12.68 25.12 -1.59
C ILE A 236 -13.62 25.08 -0.39
N ASN A 237 -13.11 25.16 0.84
CA ASN A 237 -13.96 25.13 2.03
C ASN A 237 -14.92 26.33 2.10
N GLN A 238 -14.47 27.51 1.64
CA GLN A 238 -15.22 28.76 1.69
C GLN A 238 -16.25 28.95 0.57
N THR A 239 -16.12 28.24 -0.55
CA THR A 239 -17.03 28.39 -1.70
C THR A 239 -18.14 27.34 -1.72
N GLN A 240 -19.23 27.60 -2.46
CA GLN A 240 -20.37 26.67 -2.47
C GLN A 240 -20.19 25.54 -3.49
N ASP A 241 -19.73 25.87 -4.69
CA ASP A 241 -19.54 24.96 -5.82
C ASP A 241 -18.21 25.22 -6.55
N HIS A 242 -17.99 24.44 -7.62
CA HIS A 242 -16.76 24.51 -8.40
C HIS A 242 -16.61 25.85 -9.16
N GLU A 243 -17.71 26.42 -9.67
CA GLU A 243 -17.64 27.69 -10.39
C GLU A 243 -17.23 28.84 -9.45
N ASP A 244 -17.81 28.89 -8.26
CA ASP A 244 -17.47 29.86 -7.23
C ASP A 244 -16.02 29.68 -6.75
N TYR A 245 -15.58 28.43 -6.60
CA TYR A 245 -14.17 28.11 -6.32
C TYR A 245 -13.23 28.64 -7.41
N VAL A 246 -13.51 28.39 -8.69
CA VAL A 246 -12.65 28.86 -9.80
C VAL A 246 -12.59 30.39 -9.82
N LYS A 247 -13.72 31.08 -9.61
CA LYS A 247 -13.75 32.55 -9.51
C LYS A 247 -12.89 33.04 -8.33
N ALA A 248 -12.99 32.41 -7.17
CA ALA A 248 -12.22 32.79 -5.98
C ALA A 248 -10.73 32.44 -6.09
N ALA A 249 -10.37 31.32 -6.71
CA ALA A 249 -8.99 30.93 -6.95
C ALA A 249 -8.30 31.90 -7.94
N ASN A 250 -9.00 32.31 -9.00
CA ASN A 250 -8.47 33.24 -10.01
C ASN A 250 -8.18 34.65 -9.47
N THR A 251 -8.72 35.04 -8.31
CA THR A 251 -8.37 36.33 -7.66
C THR A 251 -7.12 36.22 -6.79
N ARG A 252 -6.59 35.01 -6.56
CA ARG A 252 -5.42 34.72 -5.74
C ARG A 252 -4.25 34.38 -6.67
N PRO A 253 -3.19 35.19 -6.74
CA PRO A 253 -2.12 35.04 -7.75
C PRO A 253 -1.35 33.72 -7.63
N ASP A 254 -1.36 33.09 -6.45
CA ASP A 254 -0.60 31.87 -6.17
C ASP A 254 -1.43 30.58 -6.29
N LEU A 255 -2.70 30.65 -6.69
CA LEU A 255 -3.57 29.48 -6.80
C LEU A 255 -3.92 29.15 -8.26
N ASN A 256 -3.52 27.97 -8.70
CA ASN A 256 -4.02 27.37 -9.94
C ASN A 256 -5.28 26.56 -9.62
N PRO A 257 -6.44 26.83 -10.26
CA PRO A 257 -7.66 26.08 -9.98
C PRO A 257 -7.51 24.59 -10.32
N LEU A 258 -7.84 23.74 -9.35
CA LEU A 258 -7.95 22.29 -9.50
C LEU A 258 -9.18 21.94 -10.33
N CYS A 259 -9.18 20.79 -10.99
CA CYS A 259 -10.34 20.37 -11.78
C CYS A 259 -11.56 20.08 -10.88
N GLU A 260 -12.76 20.11 -11.47
CA GLU A 260 -14.04 19.87 -10.78
C GLU A 260 -14.00 18.59 -9.93
N ASN A 261 -13.48 17.50 -10.51
CA ASN A 261 -13.42 16.21 -9.84
C ASN A 261 -12.61 16.25 -8.54
N VAL A 262 -11.44 16.89 -8.55
CA VAL A 262 -10.57 17.00 -7.37
C VAL A 262 -11.15 17.97 -6.35
N SER A 263 -11.69 19.11 -6.80
CA SER A 263 -12.29 20.08 -5.89
C SER A 263 -13.53 19.52 -5.17
N SER A 264 -14.37 18.73 -5.88
CA SER A 264 -15.52 18.03 -5.32
C SER A 264 -15.11 16.98 -4.29
N ALA A 265 -14.05 16.20 -4.58
CA ALA A 265 -13.45 15.25 -3.67
C ALA A 265 -13.00 15.89 -2.35
N ILE A 266 -12.27 17.01 -2.43
CA ILE A 266 -11.82 17.78 -1.26
C ILE A 266 -13.04 18.28 -0.47
N LYS A 267 -14.00 18.93 -1.15
CA LYS A 267 -15.21 19.48 -0.51
C LYS A 267 -16.00 18.40 0.23
N HIS A 268 -16.06 17.21 -0.35
CA HIS A 268 -16.68 16.06 0.27
C HIS A 268 -15.98 15.66 1.55
N LEU A 269 -14.67 15.42 1.49
CA LEU A 269 -13.86 15.00 2.63
C LEU A 269 -14.01 15.98 3.81
N LEU A 270 -13.94 17.28 3.52
CA LEU A 270 -14.11 18.35 4.51
C LEU A 270 -15.49 18.36 5.18
N ARG A 271 -16.54 17.94 4.47
CA ARG A 271 -17.91 17.88 5.02
C ARG A 271 -18.22 16.57 5.77
N SER A 272 -17.49 15.50 5.46
CA SER A 272 -17.84 14.15 5.92
C SER A 272 -17.13 13.72 7.20
N VAL A 273 -16.01 14.34 7.56
CA VAL A 273 -15.16 13.86 8.66
C VAL A 273 -14.61 15.03 9.47
N ASN A 274 -14.73 14.95 10.80
CA ASN A 274 -13.92 15.79 11.68
C ASN A 274 -12.47 15.32 11.61
N LEU A 275 -11.62 16.11 10.97
CA LEU A 275 -10.23 15.78 10.74
C LEU A 275 -9.38 16.16 11.95
N SER A 276 -8.67 15.17 12.48
CA SER A 276 -7.62 15.36 13.48
C SER A 276 -6.32 14.74 13.00
N PHE A 277 -5.21 15.35 13.37
CA PHE A 277 -3.88 14.90 12.99
C PHE A 277 -2.84 15.22 14.08
N SER A 278 -1.72 14.50 14.06
CA SER A 278 -0.56 14.83 14.87
C SER A 278 0.42 15.65 14.04
N LEU A 279 1.08 16.62 14.68
CA LEU A 279 2.20 17.37 14.08
C LEU A 279 3.50 16.55 14.10
N LYS A 280 3.58 15.50 14.93
CA LYS A 280 4.75 14.63 15.03
C LYS A 280 4.68 13.56 13.94
N THR A 281 5.52 13.67 12.91
CA THR A 281 5.60 12.65 11.85
C THR A 281 6.66 11.61 12.23
N LEU A 282 6.25 10.37 12.46
CA LEU A 282 7.13 9.26 12.90
C LEU A 282 8.13 8.80 11.83
N VAL A 283 7.79 8.97 10.54
CA VAL A 283 8.42 8.22 9.44
C VAL A 283 9.53 9.00 8.72
N GLN A 284 9.53 10.33 8.83
CA GLN A 284 10.62 11.16 8.33
C GLN A 284 10.76 12.29 9.32
N GLY A 285 11.89 12.36 10.02
CA GLY A 285 12.31 13.56 10.76
C GLY A 285 12.59 14.72 9.81
N GLN A 286 11.64 15.03 8.93
CA GLN A 286 11.65 16.23 8.13
C GLN A 286 11.73 17.40 9.10
N ASP A 287 12.66 18.27 8.74
CA ASP A 287 13.19 19.42 9.43
C ASP A 287 12.04 20.35 9.83
N TRP A 288 11.27 20.04 10.88
CA TRP A 288 10.22 20.95 11.37
C TRP A 288 10.83 22.33 11.72
N LYS A 289 12.13 22.33 12.08
CA LYS A 289 12.96 23.53 12.23
C LYS A 289 13.08 24.34 10.94
N SER A 290 12.86 23.76 9.77
CA SER A 290 12.85 24.44 8.48
C SER A 290 11.78 25.52 8.38
N TYR A 291 10.60 25.29 8.98
CA TYR A 291 9.53 26.29 9.02
C TYR A 291 9.95 27.54 9.81
N PHE A 292 10.89 27.39 10.75
CA PHE A 292 11.36 28.47 11.61
C PHE A 292 12.68 29.09 11.12
N LYS A 293 13.20 28.71 9.94
CA LYS A 293 14.45 29.28 9.39
C LYS A 293 14.41 30.80 9.27
N ASN A 294 13.24 31.35 8.91
CA ASN A 294 13.03 32.78 8.74
C ASN A 294 13.02 33.56 10.06
N MET A 295 12.89 32.89 11.21
CA MET A 295 13.00 33.57 12.52
C MET A 295 14.39 34.16 12.76
N HIS A 296 15.42 33.64 12.10
CA HIS A 296 16.78 34.18 12.20
C HIS A 296 16.99 35.46 11.38
N CYS A 297 16.12 35.73 10.39
CA CYS A 297 16.21 36.92 9.53
C CYS A 297 15.71 38.20 10.23
N VAL A 298 14.95 38.08 11.33
CA VAL A 298 14.41 39.21 12.11
C VAL A 298 15.52 40.12 12.66
N PHE A 299 16.74 39.59 12.82
CA PHE A 299 17.86 40.30 13.45
C PHE A 299 19.02 40.57 12.50
N GLU A 300 18.81 40.50 11.19
CA GLU A 300 19.89 40.73 10.21
C GLU A 300 20.50 42.13 10.30
N CYS A 301 19.73 43.10 10.78
CA CYS A 301 20.14 44.49 10.96
C CYS A 301 20.78 44.80 12.33
N GLU A 302 20.80 43.82 13.25
CA GLU A 302 21.30 44.02 14.62
C GLU A 302 22.83 43.85 14.71
N PRO A 303 23.51 44.50 15.69
CA PRO A 303 24.94 44.30 15.95
C PRO A 303 25.29 42.83 16.19
N ASP A 304 26.49 42.38 15.80
CA ASP A 304 26.90 40.97 15.83
C ASP A 304 26.73 40.28 17.21
N ASP A 305 27.03 41.00 18.30
CA ASP A 305 26.89 40.48 19.66
C ASP A 305 25.41 40.28 20.06
N GLU A 306 24.53 41.20 19.66
CA GLU A 306 23.08 41.12 19.90
C GLU A 306 22.44 40.06 19.01
N LYS A 307 22.83 40.01 17.73
CA LYS A 307 22.42 38.99 16.78
C LYS A 307 22.71 37.57 17.26
N LYS A 308 23.87 37.34 17.87
CA LYS A 308 24.24 36.03 18.44
C LYS A 308 23.35 35.66 19.63
N ALA A 309 23.09 36.61 20.54
CA ALA A 309 22.20 36.39 21.69
C ALA A 309 20.75 36.11 21.24
N LEU A 310 20.26 36.85 20.25
CA LEU A 310 18.92 36.70 19.69
C LEU A 310 18.77 35.38 18.93
N THR A 311 19.78 34.96 18.19
CA THR A 311 19.81 33.65 17.53
C THR A 311 19.69 32.52 18.55
N GLN A 312 20.45 32.58 19.65
CA GLN A 312 20.33 31.58 20.73
C GLN A 312 18.94 31.57 21.36
N LYS A 313 18.34 32.75 21.58
CA LYS A 313 16.98 32.90 22.12
C LYS A 313 15.92 32.30 21.20
N THR A 314 16.03 32.55 19.89
CA THR A 314 15.19 31.91 18.87
C THR A 314 15.34 30.40 18.89
N SER A 315 16.57 29.88 18.97
CA SER A 315 16.79 28.43 19.08
C SER A 315 16.15 27.82 20.33
N LEU A 316 16.23 28.50 21.47
CA LEU A 316 15.58 28.06 22.72
C LEU A 316 14.04 28.09 22.62
N MET A 317 13.46 29.12 21.99
CA MET A 317 12.02 29.19 21.75
C MET A 317 11.55 28.04 20.86
N ILE A 318 12.27 27.80 19.78
CA ILE A 318 12.03 26.68 18.85
C ILE A 318 12.10 25.36 19.64
N GLU A 319 13.16 25.09 20.39
CA GLU A 319 13.29 23.86 21.20
C GLU A 319 12.17 23.69 22.24
N ALA A 320 11.76 24.77 22.90
CA ALA A 320 10.63 24.75 23.83
C ALA A 320 9.29 24.44 23.13
N ALA A 321 9.08 24.97 21.92
CA ALA A 321 7.93 24.65 21.10
C ALA A 321 7.93 23.18 20.66
N GLN A 322 9.11 22.61 20.37
CA GLN A 322 9.25 21.20 20.03
C GLN A 322 8.74 20.28 21.14
N ALA A 323 9.04 20.61 22.40
CA ALA A 323 8.57 19.85 23.56
C ALA A 323 7.04 19.88 23.70
N ARG A 324 6.36 20.82 23.06
CA ARG A 324 4.89 20.93 23.02
C ARG A 324 4.25 20.20 21.84
N LEU A 325 5.03 19.71 20.87
CA LEU A 325 4.50 18.89 19.78
C LEU A 325 4.01 17.56 20.36
N SER A 326 2.70 17.42 20.49
CA SER A 326 2.05 16.22 21.01
C SER A 326 1.99 15.11 19.96
N GLU A 327 2.11 13.86 20.42
CA GLU A 327 1.73 12.68 19.64
C GLU A 327 0.20 12.56 19.50
N GLU A 328 -0.55 13.25 20.36
CA GLU A 328 -2.01 13.26 20.31
C GLU A 328 -2.51 14.00 19.07
N SER A 329 -3.51 13.41 18.43
CA SER A 329 -4.22 14.03 17.31
C SER A 329 -5.11 15.17 17.82
N ARG A 330 -5.02 16.35 17.20
CA ARG A 330 -5.90 17.50 17.44
C ARG A 330 -6.51 18.00 16.12
N SER A 331 -7.56 18.80 16.22
CA SER A 331 -8.14 19.49 15.06
C SER A 331 -7.18 20.56 14.52
N PHE A 332 -7.46 21.04 13.31
CA PHE A 332 -6.71 22.15 12.71
C PHE A 332 -6.72 23.39 13.61
N GLU A 333 -7.90 23.79 14.07
CA GLU A 333 -8.10 24.95 14.95
C GLU A 333 -7.36 24.76 16.28
N GLY A 334 -7.44 23.56 16.88
CA GLY A 334 -6.75 23.26 18.14
C GLY A 334 -5.23 23.32 18.03
N HIS A 335 -4.65 23.02 16.86
CA HIS A 335 -3.22 23.20 16.63
C HIS A 335 -2.84 24.68 16.44
N LEU A 336 -3.68 25.47 15.78
CA LEU A 336 -3.45 26.92 15.65
C LEU A 336 -3.54 27.63 17.00
N GLU A 337 -4.58 27.33 17.79
CA GLU A 337 -4.75 27.85 19.15
C GLU A 337 -3.55 27.52 20.03
N SER A 338 -3.10 26.26 20.00
CA SER A 338 -1.93 25.84 20.79
C SER A 338 -0.64 26.59 20.43
N GLY A 339 -0.44 26.96 19.17
CA GLY A 339 0.73 27.76 18.76
C GLY A 339 0.63 29.21 19.20
N ASN A 340 -0.58 29.78 19.13
CA ASN A 340 -0.84 31.14 19.59
C ASN A 340 -0.67 31.28 21.11
N GLU A 341 -1.22 30.34 21.88
CA GLU A 341 -1.04 30.28 23.34
C GLU A 341 0.44 30.18 23.70
N PHE A 342 1.19 29.29 23.03
CA PHE A 342 2.63 29.17 23.26
C PHE A 342 3.37 30.49 23.02
N ALA A 343 3.09 31.18 21.92
CA ALA A 343 3.76 32.44 21.59
C ALA A 343 3.48 33.54 22.63
N LEU A 344 2.25 33.60 23.15
CA LEU A 344 1.84 34.58 24.17
C LEU A 344 2.45 34.28 25.54
N ASP A 345 2.46 33.00 25.94
CA ASP A 345 2.96 32.54 27.23
C ASP A 345 4.49 32.49 27.29
N TYR A 346 5.18 32.44 26.14
CA TYR A 346 6.63 32.39 26.11
C TYR A 346 7.24 33.65 26.71
N THR A 347 7.93 33.47 27.83
CA THR A 347 8.56 34.56 28.58
C THR A 347 9.96 34.82 28.04
N PHE A 348 10.16 36.01 27.51
CA PHE A 348 11.46 36.46 27.07
C PHE A 348 12.28 36.98 28.26
N GLY A 349 13.57 36.63 28.30
CA GLY A 349 14.50 37.24 29.26
C GLY A 349 14.68 38.75 29.00
N PRO A 350 15.29 39.49 29.96
CA PRO A 350 15.35 40.97 29.98
C PRO A 350 16.20 41.62 28.88
N GLN A 351 16.71 40.83 27.92
CA GLN A 351 17.54 41.29 26.82
C GLN A 351 16.70 41.46 25.55
N GLY A 352 16.83 42.62 24.89
CA GLY A 352 16.10 43.03 23.69
C GLY A 352 14.96 44.01 23.99
N SER A 353 14.51 44.74 22.98
CA SER A 353 13.38 45.68 23.09
C SER A 353 12.04 44.93 23.02
N ASP A 354 10.99 45.52 23.60
CA ASP A 354 9.63 44.98 23.53
C ASP A 354 9.15 44.82 22.07
N VAL A 355 9.52 45.76 21.20
CA VAL A 355 9.22 45.71 19.76
C VAL A 355 9.83 44.46 19.13
N LEU A 356 11.08 44.15 19.47
CA LEU A 356 11.76 42.99 18.92
C LEU A 356 11.17 41.68 19.42
N HIS A 357 10.75 41.63 20.68
CA HIS A 357 10.06 40.47 21.25
C HIS A 357 8.72 40.22 20.58
N GLU A 358 8.00 41.29 20.22
CA GLU A 358 6.75 41.18 19.47
C GLU A 358 6.98 40.69 18.04
N ASP A 359 8.00 41.20 17.33
CA ASP A 359 8.38 40.72 16.00
C ASP A 359 8.76 39.23 16.02
N MET A 360 9.43 38.76 17.08
CA MET A 360 9.71 37.34 17.29
C MET A 360 8.44 36.51 17.46
N ARG A 361 7.47 37.00 18.25
CA ARG A 361 6.17 36.32 18.46
C ARG A 361 5.40 36.21 17.16
N LEU A 362 5.27 37.31 16.41
CA LEU A 362 4.58 37.34 15.13
C LEU A 362 5.24 36.42 14.09
N THR A 363 6.57 36.42 14.04
CA THR A 363 7.30 35.55 13.12
C THR A 363 7.14 34.08 13.51
N PHE A 364 7.20 33.75 14.81
CA PHE A 364 6.92 32.40 15.28
C PHE A 364 5.50 31.94 14.93
N GLN A 365 4.49 32.77 15.20
CA GLN A 365 3.09 32.46 14.92
C GLN A 365 2.87 32.18 13.43
N ARG A 366 3.50 32.97 12.55
CA ARG A 366 3.46 32.73 11.11
C ARG A 366 4.09 31.39 10.73
N SER A 367 5.32 31.12 11.20
CA SER A 367 6.00 29.83 10.96
C SER A 367 5.21 28.63 11.50
N TRP A 368 4.58 28.79 12.66
CA TRP A 368 3.72 27.76 13.25
C TRP A 368 2.48 27.52 12.38
N GLN A 369 1.80 28.59 11.96
CA GLN A 369 0.65 28.53 11.10
C GLN A 369 0.98 27.82 9.77
N GLU A 370 2.08 28.20 9.11
CA GLU A 370 2.55 27.55 7.88
C GLU A 370 2.75 26.04 8.06
N MET A 371 3.42 25.64 9.15
CA MET A 371 3.60 24.22 9.47
C MET A 371 2.26 23.48 9.66
N VAL A 372 1.33 24.06 10.42
CA VAL A 372 0.00 23.45 10.68
C VAL A 372 -0.79 23.33 9.38
N GLN A 373 -0.77 24.37 8.54
CA GLN A 373 -1.41 24.39 7.22
C GLN A 373 -0.85 23.31 6.29
N ASP A 374 0.47 23.18 6.20
CA ASP A 374 1.12 22.18 5.37
C ASP A 374 0.82 20.75 5.83
N LYS A 375 0.83 20.52 7.16
CA LYS A 375 0.45 19.22 7.73
C LYS A 375 -1.02 18.89 7.54
N TYR A 376 -1.90 19.88 7.60
CA TYR A 376 -3.31 19.68 7.31
C TYR A 376 -3.54 19.33 5.83
N ALA A 377 -2.87 20.02 4.90
CA ALA A 377 -2.90 19.67 3.49
C ALA A 377 -2.32 18.27 3.23
N GLU A 378 -1.25 17.88 3.95
CA GLU A 378 -0.69 16.53 3.89
C GLU A 378 -1.70 15.46 4.32
N LEU A 379 -2.43 15.68 5.41
CA LEU A 379 -3.52 14.82 5.85
C LEU A 379 -4.61 14.66 4.79
N ILE A 380 -5.05 15.78 4.19
CA ILE A 380 -6.07 15.78 3.14
C ILE A 380 -5.58 14.95 1.94
N ARG A 381 -4.36 15.21 1.46
CA ARG A 381 -3.75 14.43 0.35
C ARG A 381 -3.67 12.95 0.67
N GLY A 382 -3.30 12.60 1.90
CA GLY A 382 -3.23 11.22 2.38
C GLY A 382 -4.58 10.53 2.29
N LYS A 383 -5.62 11.13 2.89
CA LYS A 383 -6.98 10.56 2.88
C LYS A 383 -7.56 10.43 1.46
N LEU A 384 -7.43 11.48 0.64
CA LEU A 384 -7.88 11.44 -0.75
C LEU A 384 -7.16 10.34 -1.53
N THR A 385 -5.84 10.19 -1.32
CA THR A 385 -5.06 9.12 -1.94
C THR A 385 -5.55 7.74 -1.52
N ASP A 386 -5.76 7.52 -0.22
CA ASP A 386 -6.19 6.23 0.31
C ASP A 386 -7.57 5.85 -0.22
N ASP A 387 -8.54 6.77 -0.16
CA ASP A 387 -9.89 6.51 -0.64
C ASP A 387 -9.92 6.30 -2.17
N PHE A 388 -9.13 7.09 -2.92
CA PHE A 388 -9.00 6.93 -4.38
C PHE A 388 -8.39 5.57 -4.72
N ASN A 389 -7.30 5.17 -4.06
CA ASN A 389 -6.66 3.88 -4.29
C ASN A 389 -7.58 2.71 -3.93
N GLN A 390 -8.37 2.83 -2.87
CA GLN A 390 -9.39 1.85 -2.54
C GLN A 390 -10.45 1.74 -3.64
N CYS A 391 -10.95 2.88 -4.15
CA CYS A 391 -11.91 2.92 -5.24
C CYS A 391 -11.36 2.26 -6.52
N VAL A 392 -10.12 2.59 -6.89
CA VAL A 392 -9.40 2.02 -8.03
C VAL A 392 -9.31 0.51 -7.92
N ILE A 393 -8.83 0.00 -6.79
CA ILE A 393 -8.65 -1.45 -6.59
C ILE A 393 -10.00 -2.16 -6.60
N GLN A 394 -11.03 -1.59 -5.98
CA GLN A 394 -12.37 -2.17 -6.02
C GLN A 394 -12.91 -2.26 -7.44
N LEU A 395 -12.81 -1.18 -8.23
CA LEU A 395 -13.27 -1.15 -9.61
C LEU A 395 -12.53 -2.18 -10.45
N PHE A 396 -11.20 -2.24 -10.29
CA PHE A 396 -10.38 -3.23 -10.97
C PHE A 396 -10.88 -4.63 -10.66
N VAL A 397 -10.94 -5.01 -9.39
CA VAL A 397 -11.35 -6.37 -9.02
C VAL A 397 -12.78 -6.65 -9.49
N THR A 398 -13.70 -5.71 -9.33
CA THR A 398 -15.11 -5.88 -9.77
C THR A 398 -15.22 -6.19 -11.26
N ASP A 399 -14.44 -5.52 -12.11
CA ASP A 399 -14.46 -5.80 -13.54
C ASP A 399 -14.00 -7.22 -13.88
N PHE A 400 -13.01 -7.73 -13.13
CA PHE A 400 -12.43 -9.05 -13.37
C PHE A 400 -13.20 -10.18 -12.67
N LEU A 401 -13.92 -9.93 -11.58
CA LEU A 401 -14.60 -10.97 -10.81
C LEU A 401 -15.50 -11.86 -11.70
N GLU A 402 -16.29 -11.26 -12.59
CA GLU A 402 -17.21 -12.03 -13.44
C GLU A 402 -16.48 -12.98 -14.40
N CYS A 403 -15.34 -12.56 -14.95
CA CYS A 403 -14.57 -13.33 -15.93
C CYS A 403 -13.54 -14.29 -15.28
N THR A 404 -13.09 -14.00 -14.06
CA THR A 404 -11.93 -14.69 -13.48
C THR A 404 -12.24 -15.62 -12.31
N ASN A 405 -13.48 -15.64 -11.80
CA ASN A 405 -13.88 -16.45 -10.63
C ASN A 405 -13.51 -17.95 -10.71
N ASN A 406 -13.34 -18.50 -11.90
CA ASN A 406 -12.97 -19.91 -12.07
C ASN A 406 -11.49 -20.20 -11.77
N PHE A 407 -10.63 -19.19 -11.86
CA PHE A 407 -9.17 -19.39 -11.82
C PHE A 407 -8.39 -18.37 -10.98
N LEU A 408 -8.96 -17.22 -10.67
CA LEU A 408 -8.28 -16.14 -9.96
C LEU A 408 -9.20 -15.48 -8.94
N HIS A 409 -8.76 -15.45 -7.69
CA HIS A 409 -9.36 -14.62 -6.64
C HIS A 409 -8.38 -13.53 -6.24
N ILE A 410 -8.84 -12.28 -6.16
CA ILE A 410 -8.05 -11.14 -5.70
C ILE A 410 -8.82 -10.45 -4.58
N GLY A 411 -8.15 -10.09 -3.50
CA GLY A 411 -8.78 -9.33 -2.44
C GLY A 411 -7.84 -8.90 -1.32
N ARG A 412 -8.35 -8.02 -0.47
CA ARG A 412 -7.69 -7.58 0.76
C ARG A 412 -7.75 -8.70 1.79
N ILE A 413 -6.63 -8.92 2.47
CA ILE A 413 -6.54 -9.84 3.60
C ILE A 413 -7.12 -9.16 4.84
N GLN A 414 -8.02 -9.86 5.53
CA GLN A 414 -8.54 -9.44 6.82
C GLN A 414 -7.70 -10.06 7.92
N LEU A 415 -6.95 -9.24 8.65
CA LEU A 415 -6.40 -9.64 9.94
C LEU A 415 -7.53 -9.66 10.97
N SER A 416 -7.64 -10.74 11.75
CA SER A 416 -8.47 -10.74 12.95
C SER A 416 -7.93 -9.70 13.93
N ASN A 417 -8.80 -8.90 14.54
CA ASN A 417 -8.45 -7.85 15.52
C ASN A 417 -7.66 -8.34 16.75
N GLU A 418 -7.46 -9.65 16.91
CA GLU A 418 -6.65 -10.26 17.98
C GLU A 418 -5.13 -10.11 17.73
N ASP A 419 -4.68 -9.85 16.50
CA ASP A 419 -3.27 -9.61 16.18
C ASP A 419 -2.84 -8.13 16.36
N ALA A 420 -3.79 -7.24 16.68
CA ALA A 420 -3.57 -5.81 16.87
C ALA A 420 -3.39 -5.40 18.35
N VAL A 421 -3.44 -6.35 19.29
CA VAL A 421 -3.34 -6.08 20.73
C VAL A 421 -1.98 -6.50 21.27
N GLU A 422 -1.23 -5.48 21.71
CA GLU A 422 -0.04 -5.50 22.59
C GLU A 422 1.29 -6.08 22.06
N LYS A 423 2.21 -5.16 21.69
CA LYS A 423 3.59 -5.25 22.20
C LYS A 423 3.79 -4.18 23.27
N PRO A 424 4.02 -4.56 24.55
CA PRO A 424 4.45 -3.60 25.55
C PRO A 424 5.87 -3.11 25.23
N ASN A 425 6.06 -1.81 25.40
CA ASN A 425 7.32 -1.08 25.31
C ASN A 425 8.48 -1.84 25.97
N PRO A 426 9.59 -2.13 25.26
CA PRO A 426 10.77 -2.76 25.87
C PRO A 426 11.64 -1.71 26.56
N LEU A 427 11.07 -0.93 27.48
CA LEU A 427 11.82 0.00 28.35
C LEU A 427 11.14 0.07 29.72
N THR A 428 11.28 -0.99 30.51
CA THR A 428 11.26 -0.95 31.99
C THR A 428 11.69 -2.32 32.53
N ARG A 429 12.98 -2.62 32.44
CA ARG A 429 13.57 -3.68 33.26
C ARG A 429 14.98 -3.30 33.72
N SER A 430 15.06 -2.30 34.58
CA SER A 430 16.28 -2.05 35.36
C SER A 430 15.98 -1.29 36.65
N GLN A 431 15.28 -1.89 37.61
CA GLN A 431 15.57 -1.64 39.03
C GLN A 431 15.39 -2.92 39.84
N GLY A 432 16.51 -3.45 40.30
CA GLY A 432 16.61 -4.68 41.07
C GLY A 432 18.06 -4.94 41.48
N LYS A 433 18.80 -3.89 41.88
CA LYS A 433 20.08 -4.08 42.58
C LYS A 433 19.80 -4.31 44.05
N ARG A 434 19.99 -5.57 44.46
CA ARG A 434 20.14 -6.01 45.84
C ARG A 434 21.27 -5.21 46.51
N LEU A 435 20.95 -4.56 47.61
CA LEU A 435 21.93 -4.19 48.64
C LEU A 435 22.26 -5.45 49.45
N ARG A 436 23.51 -5.88 49.37
CA ARG A 436 24.23 -6.63 50.41
C ARG A 436 25.60 -5.99 50.53
N HIS A 437 25.77 -5.13 51.53
CA HIS A 437 26.76 -5.26 52.59
C HIS A 437 26.46 -4.24 53.68
#